data_AF-A0A7W1R9I4-F1
#
_entry.id   AF-A0A7W1R9I4-F1
#
_cell.length_a   1.000
_cell.length_b   1.000
_cell.length_c   1.000
_cell.angle_alpha   90.00
_cell.angle_beta   90.00
_cell.angle_gamma   90.00
#
_symmetry.space_group_name_H-M   'P 1'
#
loop_
_entity.id
_entity.type
_entity.pdbx_description
1 polymer ?
#
loop_
_entity_poly.entity_id
_entity_poly.type
_entity_poly.pdbx_seq_one_letter_code
_entity_poly.pdbx_strand_id
1 'polypeptide(L)' 'AEVLQPRETWKDKDAYDTKAQDLARRFNDNFKKYEAGVSPEVRAAAPKAG' A
#
# COMPACT_ATOMS: atom_id res chain seq x y z
N ALA A 1 11.25 -16.79 -10.44
CA ALA A 1 10.88 -15.42 -10.87
C ALA A 1 9.48 -15.02 -10.37
N GLU A 2 8.47 -15.90 -10.43
CA GLU A 2 7.07 -15.60 -10.05
C GLU A 2 6.89 -15.04 -8.64
N VAL A 3 7.70 -15.43 -7.65
CA VAL A 3 7.57 -14.93 -6.26
C VAL A 3 7.98 -13.47 -6.07
N LEU A 4 8.73 -12.89 -7.01
CA LEU A 4 9.19 -11.49 -6.92
C LEU A 4 8.07 -10.50 -7.28
N GLN A 5 7.03 -10.98 -7.97
CA GLN A 5 5.87 -10.20 -8.33
C GLN A 5 4.66 -10.82 -7.61
N PRO A 6 4.31 -10.37 -6.40
CA PRO A 6 3.26 -11.01 -5.59
C PRO A 6 1.89 -11.03 -6.27
N ARG A 7 1.61 -10.11 -7.18
CA ARG A 7 0.42 -10.16 -8.04
C ARG A 7 0.40 -11.41 -8.93
N GLU A 8 1.56 -11.89 -9.36
CA GLU A 8 1.73 -13.08 -10.19
C GLU A 8 1.46 -14.40 -9.46
N THR A 9 1.51 -14.39 -8.14
CA THR A 9 1.22 -15.59 -7.33
C THR A 9 -0.27 -15.76 -7.02
N TRP A 10 -1.11 -14.77 -7.32
CA TRP A 10 -2.55 -14.83 -7.10
C TRP A 10 -3.28 -15.31 -8.35
N LYS A 11 -4.20 -16.27 -8.16
CA LYS A 11 -5.08 -16.77 -9.23
C LYS A 11 -6.04 -15.68 -9.72
N ASP A 12 -6.59 -14.92 -8.76
CA ASP A 12 -7.47 -13.79 -9.02
C ASP A 12 -6.69 -12.49 -8.79
N LYS A 13 -6.47 -11.78 -9.90
CA LYS A 13 -5.69 -10.54 -9.91
C LYS A 13 -6.47 -9.36 -9.36
N ASP A 14 -7.77 -9.33 -9.58
CA ASP A 14 -8.64 -8.26 -9.10
C ASP A 14 -8.81 -8.36 -7.58
N ALA A 15 -8.86 -9.59 -7.05
CA ALA A 15 -8.81 -9.83 -5.60
C ALA A 15 -7.49 -9.35 -4.98
N TYR A 16 -6.35 -9.57 -5.67
CA TYR A 16 -5.05 -9.03 -5.23
C TYR A 16 -5.07 -7.50 -5.23
N ASP A 17 -5.53 -6.88 -6.31
CA ASP A 17 -5.55 -5.41 -6.46
C ASP A 17 -6.46 -4.78 -5.37
N THR A 18 -7.63 -5.39 -5.12
CA THR A 18 -8.53 -4.99 -4.01
C THR A 18 -7.84 -5.07 -2.64
N LYS A 19 -7.08 -6.16 -2.41
CA LYS A 19 -6.37 -6.37 -1.14
C LYS A 19 -5.20 -5.42 -0.96
N ALA A 20 -4.46 -5.13 -2.03
CA ALA A 20 -3.38 -4.17 -2.04
C ALA A 20 -3.90 -2.75 -1.75
N GLN A 21 -5.04 -2.37 -2.32
CA GLN A 21 -5.70 -1.10 -2.02
C GLN A 21 -6.18 -1.01 -0.55
N ASP A 22 -6.82 -2.05 -0.03
CA ASP A 22 -7.22 -2.13 1.39
C ASP A 22 -6.00 -1.98 2.32
N LEU A 23 -4.90 -2.66 2.00
CA LEU A 23 -3.66 -2.55 2.77
C LEU A 23 -3.08 -1.12 2.71
N ALA A 24 -3.04 -0.49 1.54
CA ALA A 24 -2.58 0.89 1.38
C ALA A 24 -3.42 1.87 2.21
N ARG A 25 -4.76 1.72 2.21
CA ARG A 25 -5.66 2.54 3.05
C ARG A 25 -5.35 2.39 4.54
N ARG A 26 -5.18 1.16 5.01
CA ARG A 26 -4.84 0.89 6.42
C ARG A 26 -3.50 1.50 6.83
N PHE A 27 -2.49 1.44 5.96
CA PHE A 27 -1.20 2.10 6.20
C PHE A 27 -1.37 3.61 6.33
N ASN A 28 -2.07 4.24 5.38
CA ASN A 28 -2.31 5.68 5.39
C ASN A 28 -3.12 6.11 6.63
N ASP A 29 -4.16 5.36 7.00
CA ASP A 29 -4.98 5.65 8.18
C ASP A 29 -4.19 5.54 9.48
N ASN A 30 -3.35 4.52 9.62
CA ASN A 30 -2.48 4.41 10.77
C ASN A 30 -1.43 5.53 10.80
N PHE A 31 -0.91 5.93 9.63
CA PHE A 31 0.16 6.92 9.52
C PHE A 31 -0.26 8.35 9.90
N LYS A 32 -1.55 8.70 9.78
CA LYS A 32 -2.11 10.01 10.18
C LYS A 32 -1.69 10.45 11.59
N LYS A 33 -1.50 9.50 12.52
CA LYS A 33 -1.05 9.77 13.89
C LYS A 33 0.36 10.38 13.96
N TYR A 34 1.17 10.16 12.94
CA TYR A 34 2.59 10.53 12.89
C TYR A 34 2.88 11.60 11.83
N GLU A 35 1.89 12.01 11.03
CA GLU A 35 2.08 12.87 9.86
C GLU A 35 2.72 14.23 10.20
N ALA A 36 2.42 14.78 11.38
CA ALA A 36 2.95 16.06 11.84
C ALA A 36 4.43 15.97 12.26
N GLY A 37 4.92 14.77 12.59
CA GLY A 37 6.27 14.52 13.08
C GLY A 37 7.26 14.09 12.00
N VAL A 38 6.84 14.03 10.74
CA VAL A 38 7.68 13.54 9.64
C VAL A 38 7.93 14.60 8.58
N SER A 39 9.02 14.44 7.84
CA SER A 39 9.36 15.34 6.75
C SER A 39 8.34 15.25 5.60
N PRO A 40 8.25 16.27 4.74
CA PRO A 40 7.41 16.22 3.53
C PRO A 40 7.72 15.02 2.63
N GLU A 41 8.99 14.61 2.52
CA GLU A 41 9.43 13.48 1.70
C GLU A 41 8.85 12.15 2.20
N VAL A 42 8.78 11.95 3.52
CA VAL A 42 8.16 10.76 4.11
C VAL A 42 6.66 10.73 3.83
N ARG A 43 5.98 11.88 3.94
CA ARG A 43 4.55 11.98 3.59
C ARG A 43 4.29 11.70 2.11
N ALA A 44 5.19 12.15 1.23
CA ALA A 44 5.09 11.92 -0.21
C ALA A 44 5.30 10.45 -0.61
N ALA A 45 5.98 9.65 0.23
CA ALA A 45 6.19 8.23 0.01
C ALA A 45 4.99 7.33 0.39
N ALA A 46 3.87 7.92 0.83
CA ALA A 46 2.67 7.19 1.21
C ALA A 46 2.15 6.28 0.07
N PRO A 47 1.74 5.03 0.37
CA PRO A 47 1.15 4.14 -0.62
C PRO A 47 -0.10 4.75 -1.28
N LYS A 48 -0.21 4.59 -2.59
CA LYS A 48 -1.42 4.97 -3.33
C LYS A 48 -2.47 3.88 -3.14
N ALA A 49 -3.55 4.22 -2.44
CA ALA A 49 -4.78 3.45 -2.54
C ALA A 49 -5.42 3.85 -3.87
N GLY A 50 -5.27 2.98 -4.89
CA GLY A 50 -5.82 3.18 -6.22
C GLY A 50 -7.34 3.32 -6.26
#